data_AF-A0A1A8ULF2-F1
#
_entry.id   AF-A0A1A8ULF2-F1
#
_cell.length_a   1.000
_cell.length_b   1.000
_cell.length_c   1.000
_cell.angle_alpha   90.00
_cell.angle_beta   90.00
_cell.angle_gamma   90.00
#
_symmetry.space_group_name_H-M   'P 1'
#
loop_
_entity.id
_entity.type
_entity.pdbx_description
1 polymer ?
#
loop_
_entity_poly.entity_id
_entity_poly.type
_entity_poly.pdbx_seq_one_letter_code
_entity_poly.pdbx_strand_id
1 'polypeptide(L)' 'IVEAGQGGKAADGGKTGALGPQRHRRVAANARERRRMHGLNKAFDELRSVIPSLENEKKLSKYDTLQMAQIY' A
#
# COMPACT_ATOMS: atom_id res chain seq x y z
N ILE A 1 -27.88 -21.40 0.00
CA ILE A 1 -27.74 -19.99 -0.40
C ILE A 1 -26.25 -19.78 -0.60
N VAL A 2 -25.77 -19.89 -1.84
CA VAL A 2 -24.34 -19.74 -2.18
C VAL A 2 -24.19 -18.31 -2.67
N GLU A 3 -23.46 -17.48 -1.91
CA GLU A 3 -23.23 -16.08 -2.26
C GLU A 3 -22.19 -16.01 -3.39
N ALA A 4 -22.59 -15.38 -4.48
CA ALA A 4 -21.82 -15.25 -5.70
C ALA A 4 -20.60 -14.34 -5.48
N GLY A 5 -19.43 -14.83 -5.86
CA GLY A 5 -18.24 -14.01 -6.02
C GLY A 5 -18.43 -12.99 -7.14
N GLN A 6 -18.24 -11.72 -6.83
CA GLN A 6 -18.14 -10.63 -7.80
C GLN A 6 -17.14 -9.60 -7.28
N GLY A 7 -15.99 -9.51 -7.94
CA GLY A 7 -14.94 -8.57 -7.59
C GLY A 7 -13.84 -8.50 -8.64
N GLY A 8 -14.20 -8.50 -9.92
CA GLY A 8 -13.25 -8.61 -11.02
C GLY A 8 -13.69 -7.86 -12.27
N LYS A 9 -13.87 -6.53 -12.17
CA LYS A 9 -13.87 -5.66 -13.36
C LYS A 9 -13.13 -4.35 -13.05
N ALA A 10 -11.81 -4.40 -13.17
CA ALA A 10 -11.01 -3.20 -13.44
C ALA A 10 -11.16 -2.83 -14.93
N ALA A 11 -12.35 -2.37 -15.30
CA ALA A 11 -12.63 -1.80 -16.60
C ALA A 11 -12.93 -0.32 -16.42
N ASP A 12 -11.88 0.52 -16.48
CA ASP A 12 -12.02 1.90 -16.95
C ASP A 12 -10.68 2.39 -17.53
N GLY A 13 -10.35 1.84 -18.69
CA GLY A 13 -9.26 2.31 -19.54
C GLY A 13 -9.68 3.45 -20.48
N GLY A 14 -10.63 4.31 -20.10
CA GLY A 14 -11.22 5.28 -21.01
C GLY A 14 -11.61 6.60 -20.39
N LYS A 15 -10.65 7.53 -20.18
CA LYS A 15 -10.83 9.01 -20.18
C LYS A 15 -9.55 9.81 -19.88
N THR A 16 -8.38 9.42 -20.40
CA THR A 16 -7.15 10.23 -20.27
C THR A 16 -6.90 11.19 -21.44
N GLY A 17 -7.93 11.46 -22.27
CA GLY A 17 -7.81 12.24 -23.50
C GLY A 17 -7.84 13.77 -23.39
N ALA A 18 -7.89 14.37 -22.19
CA ALA A 18 -8.05 15.84 -22.06
C ALA A 18 -7.18 16.51 -21.00
N LEU A 19 -6.10 15.85 -20.58
CA LEU A 19 -5.20 16.34 -19.54
C LEU A 19 -3.81 16.41 -20.17
N GLY A 20 -3.41 17.59 -20.64
CA GLY A 20 -2.20 17.81 -21.46
C GLY A 20 -0.92 17.16 -20.92
N PRO A 21 0.18 17.13 -21.71
CA PRO A 21 1.39 16.32 -21.46
C PRO A 21 1.94 16.37 -20.02
N GLN A 22 1.83 17.53 -19.36
CA GLN A 22 2.23 17.73 -17.97
C GLN A 22 1.40 16.91 -16.96
N ARG A 23 0.10 16.78 -17.16
CA ARG A 23 -0.77 15.97 -16.29
C ARG A 23 -0.51 14.49 -16.48
N HIS A 24 -0.26 14.03 -17.71
CA HIS A 24 0.14 12.64 -17.97
C HIS A 24 1.46 12.28 -17.27
N ARG A 25 2.48 13.15 -17.36
CA ARG A 25 3.76 12.99 -16.63
C ARG A 25 3.56 12.90 -15.12
N ARG A 26 2.69 13.75 -14.56
CA ARG A 26 2.35 13.73 -13.12
C ARG A 26 1.66 12.43 -12.71
N VAL A 27 0.71 11.92 -13.49
CA VAL A 27 0.03 10.65 -13.20
C VAL A 27 1.02 9.49 -13.21
N ALA A 28 1.91 9.43 -14.22
CA ALA A 28 2.95 8.41 -14.29
C ALA A 28 3.92 8.48 -13.11
N ALA A 29 4.33 9.69 -12.69
CA ALA A 29 5.17 9.90 -11.51
C ALA A 29 4.48 9.41 -10.23
N ASN A 30 3.21 9.78 -10.01
CA ASN A 30 2.45 9.34 -8.84
C ASN A 30 2.28 7.81 -8.81
N ALA A 31 2.09 7.16 -9.96
CA ALA A 31 2.03 5.71 -10.05
C ALA A 31 3.36 5.04 -9.68
N ARG A 32 4.50 5.64 -10.05
CA ARG A 32 5.82 5.16 -9.62
C ARG A 32 6.00 5.30 -8.11
N GLU A 33 5.64 6.44 -7.54
CA GLU A 33 5.79 6.65 -6.09
C GLU A 33 4.90 5.70 -5.28
N ARG A 34 3.66 5.43 -5.74
CA ARG A 34 2.82 4.40 -5.12
C ARG A 34 3.50 3.04 -5.09
N ARG A 35 4.09 2.61 -6.22
CA ARG A 35 4.83 1.34 -6.28
C ARG A 35 6.03 1.30 -5.34
N ARG A 36 6.80 2.39 -5.27
CA ARG A 36 7.91 2.53 -4.32
C ARG A 36 7.43 2.40 -2.88
N MET A 37 6.35 3.11 -2.53
CA MET A 37 5.77 3.08 -1.18
C MET A 37 5.16 1.72 -0.83
N HIS A 38 4.61 0.96 -1.78
CA HIS A 38 4.18 -0.42 -1.55
C HIS A 38 5.36 -1.30 -1.11
N GLY A 39 6.52 -1.19 -1.75
CA GLY A 39 7.73 -1.90 -1.34
C GLY A 39 8.18 -1.53 0.08
N LEU A 40 8.20 -0.23 0.40
CA LEU A 40 8.52 0.23 1.75
C LEU A 40 7.54 -0.29 2.80
N ASN A 41 6.23 -0.24 2.51
CA ASN A 41 5.22 -0.71 3.44
C ASN A 41 5.29 -2.23 3.64
N LYS A 42 5.65 -3.00 2.60
CA LYS A 42 5.92 -4.44 2.72
C LYS A 42 7.07 -4.73 3.68
N ALA A 43 8.19 -4.02 3.56
CA ALA A 43 9.32 -4.15 4.49
C ALA A 43 8.93 -3.79 5.94
N PHE A 44 8.07 -2.79 6.12
CA PHE A 44 7.50 -2.47 7.43
C PHE A 44 6.62 -3.59 8.00
N ASP A 45 5.82 -4.25 7.17
CA ASP A 45 5.00 -5.39 7.60
C ASP A 45 5.88 -6.62 7.94
N GLU A 46 6.96 -6.86 7.18
CA GLU A 46 7.97 -7.88 7.51
C GLU A 46 8.65 -7.59 8.85
N LEU A 47 9.03 -6.33 9.10
CA LEU A 47 9.59 -5.92 10.39
C LEU A 47 8.60 -6.13 11.55
N ARG A 48 7.31 -5.82 11.36
CA ARG A 48 6.28 -6.08 12.39
C ARG A 48 6.13 -7.56 12.71
N SER A 49 6.36 -8.46 11.75
CA SER A 49 6.21 -9.91 11.95
C SER A 49 7.25 -10.52 12.87
N VAL A 50 8.40 -9.86 13.03
CA VAL A 50 9.50 -10.32 13.90
C VAL A 50 9.56 -9.58 15.23
N ILE A 51 8.79 -8.50 15.38
CA ILE A 51 8.63 -7.80 16.67
C ILE A 51 7.60 -8.57 17.50
N PRO A 52 7.90 -8.93 18.76
CA PRO A 52 6.93 -9.57 19.63
C PRO A 52 5.70 -8.67 19.79
N SER A 53 4.54 -9.12 19.32
CA SER A 53 3.27 -8.47 19.59
C SER A 53 2.51 -9.24 20.66
N LEU A 54 1.92 -8.54 21.62
CA LEU A 54 0.88 -9.10 22.47
C LEU A 54 -0.25 -9.58 21.55
N GLU A 55 -0.55 -10.88 21.61
CA GLU A 55 -1.57 -11.53 20.79
C GLU A 55 -2.87 -10.71 20.87
N ASN A 56 -3.37 -10.27 19.70
CA ASN A 56 -4.57 -9.46 19.45
C ASN A 56 -4.39 -7.96 19.17
N GLU A 57 -3.17 -7.41 19.11
CA GLU A 57 -3.01 -5.98 18.95
C GLU A 57 -2.86 -5.49 17.49
N LYS A 58 -3.68 -4.48 17.19
CA LYS A 58 -3.67 -3.61 16.01
C LYS A 58 -2.25 -3.37 15.44
N LYS A 59 -2.12 -3.35 14.10
CA LYS A 59 -0.87 -3.02 13.41
C LYS A 59 -0.21 -1.76 14.01
N LEU A 60 1.01 -1.93 14.53
CA LEU A 60 1.83 -0.84 15.08
C LEU A 60 2.03 0.29 14.06
N SER A 61 2.02 1.54 14.54
CA SER A 61 2.35 2.70 13.69
C SER A 61 3.79 2.59 13.17
N LYS A 62 4.15 3.38 12.15
CA LYS A 62 5.54 3.36 11.62
C LYS A 62 6.56 3.76 12.69
N TYR A 63 6.22 4.76 13.51
CA TYR A 63 7.08 5.20 14.60
C TYR A 63 7.25 4.09 15.65
N ASP A 64 6.15 3.54 16.13
CA ASP A 64 6.18 2.50 17.16
C ASP A 64 6.91 1.24 16.66
N THR A 65 6.73 0.87 15.39
CA THR A 65 7.45 -0.26 14.78
C THR A 65 8.96 -0.04 14.84
N LEU A 66 9.44 1.17 14.54
CA LEU A 66 10.87 1.49 14.61
C LEU A 66 11.37 1.53 16.05
N GLN A 67 10.60 2.12 16.97
CA GLN A 67 10.96 2.18 18.38
C GLN A 67 11.08 0.78 18.98
N MET A 68 10.11 -0.10 18.70
CA MET A 68 10.11 -1.48 19.16
C MET A 68 11.27 -2.28 18.57
N ALA A 69 11.59 -2.09 17.29
CA ALA A 69 12.72 -2.75 16.64
C ALA A 69 14.10 -2.31 17.17
N GLN A 70 14.20 -1.18 17.87
CA GLN A 70 15.45 -0.71 18.45
C GLN A 70 15.67 -1.25 19.87
N ILE A 71 14.59 -1.47 20.61
CA ILE A 71 14.64 -1.90 22.03
C ILE A 71 14.54 -3.42 22.17
N TYR A 72 14.20 -4.12 21.09
CA TYR A 72 14.14 -5.57 20.99
C TYR A 72 15.34 -6.07 20.19
#